data_AF-A0A4V1CGN8-F1
#
_entry.id   AF-A0A4V1CGN8-F1
#
_cell.length_a   1.000
_cell.length_b   1.000
_cell.length_c   1.000
_cell.angle_alpha   90.00
_cell.angle_beta   90.00
_cell.angle_gamma   90.00
#
_symmetry.space_group_name_H-M   'P 1'
#
loop_
_entity.id
_entity.type
_entity.pdbx_description
1 polymer ?
#
loop_
_entity_poly.entity_id
_entity_poly.type
_entity_poly.pdbx_seq_one_letter_code
_entity_poly.pdbx_strand_id
1 'polypeptide(L)'
;MTDVTEAASRTGERMAFVYDRRKVAFGGLAGEIVLPPENVDTEVLQFARTPFVCGFKAGLAPMDPCTIHIYYGKGIPLDSRRLEDIR
;
A
#
# COMPACT_ATOMS: atom_id res chain seq x y z
N MET A 1 2.00 -10.46 -3.81
CA MET A 1 1.93 -9.43 -4.87
C MET A 1 0.48 -9.00 -4.97
N THR A 2 0.22 -7.70 -5.13
CA THR A 2 -1.15 -7.17 -5.28
C THR A 2 -1.71 -7.43 -6.67
N ASP A 3 -3.04 -7.29 -6.80
CA ASP A 3 -3.64 -7.23 -8.12
C ASP A 3 -3.44 -5.85 -8.79
N VAL A 4 -3.73 -5.76 -10.10
CA VAL A 4 -3.97 -4.47 -10.75
C VAL A 4 -5.37 -3.99 -10.38
N THR A 5 -5.52 -2.68 -10.20
CA THR A 5 -6.84 -2.10 -9.89
C THR A 5 -7.44 -1.53 -11.16
N GLU A 6 -8.68 -1.90 -11.48
CA GLU A 6 -9.33 -1.62 -12.78
C GLU A 6 -9.89 -0.20 -12.93
N ALA A 7 -9.76 0.67 -11.93
CA ALA A 7 -10.32 2.02 -11.99
C ALA A 7 -9.56 2.91 -13.02
N ALA A 8 -10.32 3.69 -13.81
CA ALA A 8 -9.86 4.44 -15.00
C ALA A 8 -8.65 5.39 -14.81
N SER A 9 -8.32 5.78 -13.58
CA SER A 9 -7.19 6.66 -13.25
C SER A 9 -5.89 5.89 -12.94
N ARG A 10 -5.87 4.55 -13.05
CA ARG A 10 -4.82 3.72 -12.44
C ARG A 10 -4.10 2.83 -13.46
N THR A 11 -2.81 3.11 -13.58
CA THR A 11 -1.75 2.39 -14.32
C THR A 11 -1.63 0.91 -13.94
N GLY A 12 -1.18 0.03 -14.84
CA GLY A 12 -1.01 -1.43 -14.63
C GLY A 12 0.11 -1.84 -13.66
N GLU A 13 0.32 -1.08 -12.60
CA GLU A 13 1.35 -1.23 -11.58
C GLU A 13 0.89 -2.17 -10.46
N ARG A 14 1.83 -2.93 -9.89
CA ARG A 14 1.61 -3.87 -8.79
C ARG A 14 2.65 -3.64 -7.70
N MET A 15 2.30 -3.95 -6.46
CA MET A 15 3.22 -3.95 -5.32
C MET A 15 3.56 -5.38 -4.90
N ALA A 16 4.81 -5.62 -4.55
CA ALA A 16 5.27 -6.93 -4.09
C ALA A 16 6.45 -6.77 -3.13
N PHE A 17 6.54 -7.69 -2.17
CA PHE A 17 7.72 -7.88 -1.34
C PHE A 17 8.51 -9.08 -1.85
N VAL A 18 9.81 -8.90 -2.07
CA VAL A 18 10.75 -9.96 -2.42
C VAL A 18 11.68 -10.18 -1.23
N TYR A 19 11.86 -11.43 -0.81
CA TYR A 19 12.64 -11.78 0.38
C TYR A 19 13.41 -13.09 0.19
N ASP A 20 14.52 -13.23 0.92
CA ASP A 20 15.33 -14.45 0.95
C ASP A 20 14.76 -15.45 1.98
N ARG A 21 14.19 -16.56 1.48
CA ARG A 21 13.59 -17.62 2.31
C ARG A 21 14.55 -18.31 3.28
N ARG A 22 15.87 -18.18 3.06
CA ARG A 22 16.90 -18.70 3.98
C ARG A 22 17.01 -17.87 5.26
N LYS A 23 16.50 -16.63 5.24
CA LYS A 23 16.61 -15.65 6.33
C LYS A 23 15.26 -15.26 6.91
N VAL A 24 14.22 -15.26 6.07
CA VAL A 24 12.90 -14.73 6.40
C VAL A 24 11.82 -15.74 6.02
N ALA A 25 10.90 -16.02 6.95
CA ALA A 25 9.72 -16.82 6.70
C ALA A 25 8.48 -15.93 6.51
N PHE A 26 7.57 -16.33 5.62
CA PHE A 26 6.27 -15.67 5.47
C PHE A 26 5.37 -16.02 6.65
N GLY A 27 4.78 -15.00 7.27
CA GLY A 27 3.97 -15.11 8.48
C GLY A 27 2.50 -15.46 8.22
N GLY A 28 2.08 -15.58 6.96
CA GLY A 28 0.70 -15.90 6.58
C GLY A 28 -0.20 -14.67 6.38
N LEU A 29 0.23 -13.49 6.82
CA LEU A 29 -0.46 -12.22 6.56
C LEU A 29 -0.03 -11.67 5.20
N ALA A 30 -0.99 -11.47 4.30
CA ALA A 30 -0.84 -10.62 3.12
C ALA A 30 -2.19 -9.99 2.80
N GLY A 31 -2.25 -8.66 2.71
CA GLY A 31 -3.51 -7.97 2.51
C GLY A 31 -3.34 -6.52 2.15
N GLU A 32 -4.43 -5.93 1.67
CA GLU A 32 -4.52 -4.51 1.39
C GLU A 32 -5.29 -3.82 2.53
N ILE A 33 -4.84 -2.64 2.95
CA ILE A 33 -5.47 -1.86 4.01
C ILE A 33 -6.47 -0.90 3.38
N VAL A 34 -7.75 -1.25 3.47
CA VAL A 34 -8.86 -0.43 2.97
C VAL A 34 -9.54 0.27 4.14
N LEU A 35 -9.90 1.55 3.97
CA LEU A 35 -10.75 2.27 4.90
C LEU A 35 -12.22 2.07 4.49
N PRO A 36 -13.02 1.30 5.26
CA PRO A 36 -14.42 1.06 4.91
C PRO A 36 -15.23 2.35 5.10
N PRO A 37 -16.05 2.75 4.11
CA PRO A 37 -16.72 4.06 4.11
C PRO A 37 -17.70 4.23 5.27
N GLU A 38 -18.29 3.16 5.80
CA GLU A 38 -19.19 3.23 6.96
C GLU A 38 -18.51 3.64 8.28
N ASN A 39 -17.18 3.57 8.37
CA ASN A 39 -16.43 3.84 9.59
C ASN A 39 -15.62 5.15 9.53
N VAL A 40 -16.00 6.06 8.64
CA VAL A 40 -15.29 7.32 8.44
C VAL A 40 -16.27 8.49 8.47
N ASP A 41 -16.09 9.40 9.44
CA ASP A 41 -16.96 10.56 9.67
C ASP A 41 -16.87 11.62 8.55
N THR A 42 -15.94 11.46 7.61
CA THR A 42 -15.71 12.35 6.47
C THR A 42 -15.27 11.53 5.28
N GLU A 43 -15.57 12.00 4.07
CA GLU A 43 -15.12 11.37 2.82
C GLU A 43 -13.58 11.35 2.80
N VAL A 44 -12.98 10.22 3.18
CA VAL A 44 -11.53 10.05 3.15
C VAL A 44 -11.13 9.65 1.75
N LEU A 45 -10.27 10.48 1.16
CA LEU A 45 -9.61 10.17 -0.09
C LEU A 45 -8.84 8.86 0.09
N GLN A 46 -9.29 7.80 -0.56
CA GLN A 46 -8.49 6.59 -0.61
C GLN A 46 -7.26 6.83 -1.48
N PHE A 47 -6.11 6.34 -1.02
CA PHE A 47 -4.86 6.40 -1.76
C PHE A 47 -5.04 6.01 -3.22
N ALA A 48 -4.24 6.60 -4.09
CA ALA A 48 -4.16 6.18 -5.48
C ALA A 48 -3.75 4.71 -5.66
N ARG A 49 -3.25 4.00 -4.64
CA ARG A 49 -3.22 2.53 -4.53
C ARG A 49 -3.40 2.14 -3.07
N THR A 50 -4.23 1.13 -2.81
CA THR A 50 -4.46 0.64 -1.45
C THR A 50 -3.12 0.17 -0.85
N PRO A 51 -2.74 0.63 0.36
CA PRO A 51 -1.53 0.16 1.02
C PRO A 51 -1.48 -1.36 1.10
N PHE A 52 -0.31 -1.96 0.83
CA PHE A 52 -0.11 -3.40 0.86
C PHE A 52 0.79 -3.79 2.02
N VAL A 53 0.30 -4.69 2.87
CA VAL A 53 1.02 -5.21 4.03
C VAL A 53 1.25 -6.70 3.89
N CYS A 54 2.42 -7.16 4.33
CA CYS A 54 2.74 -8.58 4.42
C CYS A 54 3.46 -8.87 5.73
N GLY A 55 3.10 -9.96 6.40
CA GLY A 55 3.77 -10.39 7.62
C GLY A 55 4.91 -11.34 7.35
N PHE A 56 6.02 -11.11 8.05
CA PHE A 56 7.26 -11.85 7.96
C PHE A 56 7.85 -12.13 9.34
N LYS A 57 8.71 -13.14 9.41
CA LYS A 57 9.48 -13.46 10.61
C LYS A 57 10.95 -13.72 10.26
N ALA A 58 11.85 -12.99 10.90
CA ALA A 58 13.29 -13.19 10.81
C ALA A 58 13.82 -13.69 12.16
N GLY A 59 13.97 -15.01 12.31
CA GLY A 59 14.30 -15.62 13.59
C GLY A 59 13.22 -15.34 14.64
N LEU A 60 13.55 -14.60 15.70
CA LEU A 60 12.60 -14.20 16.75
C LEU A 60 11.91 -12.86 16.50
N ALA A 61 12.26 -12.14 15.43
CA ALA A 61 11.70 -10.82 15.11
C ALA A 61 10.52 -10.93 14.13
N PRO A 62 9.25 -10.76 14.58
CA PRO A 62 8.13 -10.55 13.69
C PRO A 62 8.18 -9.14 13.08
N MET A 63 7.77 -8.99 11.82
CA MET A 63 7.74 -7.72 11.11
C MET A 63 6.61 -7.71 10.08
N ASP A 64 5.83 -6.62 10.02
CA ASP A 64 4.74 -6.44 9.06
C ASP A 64 4.99 -5.19 8.19
N PRO A 65 5.95 -5.22 7.25
CA PRO A 65 6.18 -4.11 6.35
C PRO A 65 4.92 -3.76 5.57
N CYS A 66 4.62 -2.46 5.54
CA CYS A 66 3.56 -1.86 4.73
C CYS A 66 4.19 -0.97 3.67
N THR A 67 3.74 -1.11 2.42
CA THR A 67 4.15 -0.26 1.31
C THR A 67 2.96 0.54 0.82
N ILE A 68 3.22 1.83 0.55
CA ILE A 68 2.27 2.74 -0.07
C ILE A 68 2.84 3.22 -1.39
N HIS A 69 1.96 3.39 -2.38
CA HIS A 69 2.30 3.96 -3.67
C HIS A 69 1.50 5.24 -3.86
N ILE A 70 2.10 6.35 -3.44
CA ILE A 70 1.49 7.69 -3.49
C ILE A 70 1.46 8.24 -4.91
N TYR A 71 0.51 9.12 -5.18
CA TYR A 71 0.43 9.80 -6.47
C TYR A 71 1.68 10.67 -6.73
N TYR A 72 2.44 10.34 -7.78
CA TYR A 72 3.60 11.14 -8.18
C TYR A 72 3.18 12.43 -8.93
N GLY A 73 2.06 12.49 -9.62
CA GLY A 73 1.68 13.71 -10.35
C GLY A 73 2.65 14.09 -11.48
N LYS A 74 2.67 15.38 -11.83
CA LYS A 74 3.40 15.89 -13.02
C LYS A 74 4.77 16.51 -12.68
N GLY A 75 5.38 16.11 -11.56
CA GLY A 75 6.65 16.69 -11.09
C GLY A 75 6.51 18.13 -10.56
N ILE A 76 5.29 18.56 -10.25
CA ILE A 76 5.01 19.88 -9.66
C ILE A 76 5.33 19.81 -8.15
N PRO A 77 6.14 20.73 -7.60
CA PRO A 77 6.32 20.85 -6.16
C PRO A 77 4.98 21.13 -5.46
N LEU A 78 4.70 20.48 -4.32
CA LEU A 78 3.48 20.68 -3.53
C LEU A 78 2.17 20.46 -4.32
N ASP A 79 2.14 19.48 -5.23
CA ASP A 79 0.92 19.06 -5.92
C ASP A 79 -0.20 18.76 -4.90
N SER A 80 -1.33 19.46 -5.03
CA SER A 80 -2.44 19.41 -4.07
C SER A 80 -2.99 18.00 -3.89
N ARG A 81 -3.07 17.22 -4.99
CA ARG A 81 -3.54 15.83 -4.94
C ARG A 81 -2.56 14.93 -4.19
N ARG A 82 -1.26 15.14 -4.36
CA ARG A 82 -0.25 14.39 -3.59
C ARG A 82 -0.30 14.77 -2.10
N LEU A 83 -0.56 16.04 -1.78
CA LEU A 83 -0.71 16.49 -0.39
C LEU A 83 -1.97 15.89 0.26
N GLU A 84 -3.05 15.72 -0.48
CA GLU A 84 -4.24 15.01 -0.02
C GLU A 84 -3.96 13.53 0.24
N ASP A 85 -3.13 12.87 -0.58
CA ASP A 85 -2.73 11.47 -0.36
C ASP A 85 -1.91 11.27 0.94
N ILE A 86 -1.17 12.27 1.43
CA ILE A 86 -0.21 12.12 2.56
C ILE A 86 -0.75 12.71 3.88
N ARG A 87 -1.88 13.42 3.83
CA ARG A 87 -2.45 14.13 4.99
C ARG A 87 -3.07 13.20 6.00
#